data_AF-A0A9E3QXC9-F1
#
_entry.id   AF-A0A9E3QXC9-F1
#
_cell.length_a   1.000
_cell.length_b   1.000
_cell.length_c   1.000
_cell.angle_alpha   90.00
_cell.angle_beta   90.00
_cell.angle_gamma   90.00
#
_symmetry.space_group_name_H-M   'P 1'
#
loop_
_entity.id
_entity.type
_entity.pdbx_description
1 polymer ?
#
loop_
_entity_poly.entity_id
_entity_poly.type
_entity_poly.pdbx_seq_one_letter_code
_entity_poly.pdbx_strand_id
1 'polypeptide(L)'
;MRALSLGLVVLAASAQASQFVILDITYNHSGQGSEPSHKHVQPPYPGGVAPPSNWLSPVDYAHGKAHFRLEVMTKPSNVVVNYETCFVQPTGYGCMGAYGFTKVGVYEWEKSLPNMWQYTAIDWAKNAVQNEIAMVVKDANYNKIETNDPSLYPMQLRYTITILSPGSTYVPPAADAGVKPDAGLPVDAGQPTPDAGHAHDAGSTFDAGAPLPDAGAPFDAGVVAPVEDDAGSMPIEQQPPVTPPPTMTTGPGPDAGVPAAPMDEPAGGCSTAGAASALWLAAVWLRRRRPR
;
A
#
# COMPACT_ATOMS: atom_id res chain seq x y z
N MET A 1 47.83 7.79 46.67
CA MET A 1 47.15 8.55 45.60
C MET A 1 46.37 7.55 44.76
N ARG A 2 45.02 7.56 44.80
CA ARG A 2 44.18 6.66 44.01
C ARG A 2 43.67 7.43 42.79
N ALA A 3 44.10 7.02 41.61
CA ALA A 3 43.65 7.59 40.35
C ALA A 3 42.22 7.12 40.05
N LEU A 4 41.26 8.05 40.07
CA LEU A 4 39.91 7.81 39.54
C LEU A 4 40.01 7.78 38.01
N SER A 5 39.75 6.62 37.40
CA SER A 5 39.55 6.51 35.95
C SER A 5 38.11 6.89 35.62
N LEU A 6 37.94 8.03 34.94
CA LEU A 6 36.66 8.49 34.41
C LEU A 6 36.39 7.74 33.10
N GLY A 7 35.53 6.72 33.14
CA GLY A 7 35.10 5.98 31.94
C GLY A 7 34.09 6.78 31.13
N LEU A 8 34.48 7.21 29.93
CA LEU A 8 33.59 7.86 28.97
C LEU A 8 32.63 6.82 28.36
N VAL A 9 31.36 6.83 28.77
CA VAL A 9 30.31 6.04 28.14
C VAL A 9 29.83 6.78 26.90
N VAL A 10 30.24 6.32 25.71
CA VAL A 10 29.68 6.78 24.44
C VAL A 10 28.33 6.11 24.25
N LEU A 11 27.25 6.84 24.51
CA LEU A 11 25.90 6.42 24.12
C LEU A 11 25.81 6.50 22.59
N ALA A 12 25.84 5.34 21.93
CA ALA A 12 25.49 5.28 20.52
C ALA A 12 24.02 5.68 20.39
N ALA A 13 23.76 6.92 19.94
CA ALA A 13 22.43 7.31 19.52
C ALA A 13 22.05 6.40 18.35
N SER A 14 21.02 5.56 18.54
CA SER A 14 20.45 4.82 17.42
C SER A 14 19.97 5.86 16.41
N ALA A 15 20.54 5.82 15.21
CA ALA A 15 20.07 6.62 14.09
C ALA A 15 18.67 6.11 13.73
N GLN A 16 17.66 6.67 14.39
CA GLN A 16 16.27 6.45 14.07
C GLN A 16 16.00 7.07 12.70
N ALA A 17 15.51 6.29 11.75
CA ALA A 17 15.21 6.81 10.43
C ALA A 17 14.03 7.77 10.52
N SER A 18 14.17 9.00 9.99
CA SER A 18 13.05 9.95 9.91
C SER A 18 11.95 9.47 8.95
N GLN A 19 12.25 8.49 8.09
CA GLN A 19 11.30 7.87 7.18
C GLN A 19 11.66 6.42 6.89
N PHE A 20 10.68 5.64 6.41
CA PHE A 20 10.89 4.29 5.91
C PHE A 20 9.83 3.90 4.87
N VAL A 21 10.19 3.03 3.92
CA VAL A 21 9.25 2.50 2.92
C VAL A 21 8.53 1.29 3.51
N ILE A 22 7.20 1.34 3.64
CA ILE A 22 6.41 0.19 4.13
C ILE A 22 5.98 -0.75 3.00
N LEU A 23 5.88 -0.24 1.78
CA LEU A 23 5.42 -0.98 0.62
C LEU A 23 6.07 -0.39 -0.62
N ASP A 24 6.64 -1.22 -1.49
CA ASP A 24 6.99 -0.89 -2.87
C ASP A 24 6.67 -2.11 -3.75
N ILE A 25 5.51 -2.05 -4.41
CA ILE A 25 4.99 -3.17 -5.19
C ILE A 25 4.66 -2.74 -6.61
N THR A 26 5.06 -3.57 -7.57
CA THR A 26 4.51 -3.53 -8.94
C THR A 26 3.49 -4.63 -9.09
N TYR A 27 2.28 -4.30 -9.55
CA TYR A 27 1.21 -5.28 -9.72
C TYR A 27 0.23 -4.91 -10.84
N ASN A 28 -0.53 -5.91 -11.29
CA ASN A 28 -1.62 -5.74 -12.24
C ASN A 28 -2.96 -5.74 -11.47
N HIS A 29 -3.69 -4.63 -11.51
CA HIS A 29 -5.04 -4.52 -10.97
C HIS A 29 -6.05 -4.93 -12.03
N SER A 30 -6.51 -6.19 -11.98
CA SER A 30 -7.30 -6.79 -13.07
C SER A 30 -8.81 -6.58 -12.97
N GLY A 31 -9.33 -6.13 -11.82
CA GLY A 31 -10.77 -6.05 -11.57
C GLY A 31 -11.46 -7.41 -11.39
N GLN A 32 -10.71 -8.51 -11.34
CA GLN A 32 -11.25 -9.86 -11.19
C GLN A 32 -11.43 -10.24 -9.72
N GLY A 33 -12.38 -11.14 -9.43
CA GLY A 33 -12.64 -11.69 -8.09
C GLY A 33 -13.88 -11.11 -7.41
N SER A 34 -14.07 -11.47 -6.14
CA SER A 34 -15.22 -11.03 -5.33
C SER A 34 -15.14 -9.57 -4.90
N GLU A 35 -13.96 -8.94 -4.98
CA GLU A 35 -13.74 -7.52 -4.67
C GLU A 35 -12.90 -6.83 -5.76
N PRO A 36 -13.49 -6.53 -6.93
CA PRO A 36 -12.78 -5.98 -8.09
C PRO A 36 -11.91 -4.75 -7.80
N SER A 37 -12.37 -3.88 -6.91
CA SER A 37 -11.67 -2.65 -6.52
C SER A 37 -10.49 -2.86 -5.60
N HIS A 38 -10.35 -4.02 -4.95
CA HIS A 38 -9.38 -4.20 -3.88
C HIS A 38 -8.13 -4.92 -4.36
N LYS A 39 -6.98 -4.38 -3.97
CA LYS A 39 -5.74 -5.13 -3.90
C LYS A 39 -5.31 -5.21 -2.45
N HIS A 40 -5.49 -6.39 -1.88
CA HIS A 40 -5.05 -6.76 -0.54
C HIS A 40 -3.56 -7.13 -0.59
N VAL A 41 -2.73 -6.55 0.30
CA VAL A 41 -1.32 -6.90 0.47
C VAL A 41 -1.04 -7.20 1.93
N GLN A 42 -0.64 -8.42 2.21
CA GLN A 42 -0.32 -8.90 3.55
C GLN A 42 1.20 -8.88 3.81
N PRO A 43 1.65 -8.83 5.07
CA PRO A 43 3.04 -9.01 5.42
C PRO A 43 3.59 -10.40 4.97
N PRO A 44 4.90 -10.51 4.66
CA PRO A 44 5.87 -9.43 4.57
C PRO A 44 5.60 -8.52 3.38
N TYR A 45 5.68 -7.20 3.59
CA TYR A 45 5.37 -6.24 2.54
C TYR A 45 6.48 -6.21 1.49
N PRO A 46 6.16 -6.45 0.20
CA PRO A 46 7.16 -6.46 -0.85
C PRO A 46 7.78 -5.07 -1.04
N GLY A 47 9.10 -5.04 -1.26
CA GLY A 47 9.88 -3.83 -1.47
C GLY A 47 9.97 -2.88 -0.26
N GLY A 48 9.26 -3.17 0.83
CA GLY A 48 9.29 -2.41 2.07
C GLY A 48 10.23 -3.01 3.12
N VAL A 49 10.55 -2.21 4.14
CA VAL A 49 11.12 -2.71 5.38
C VAL A 49 10.00 -3.16 6.32
N ALA A 50 10.32 -4.06 7.25
CA ALA A 50 9.38 -4.47 8.28
C ALA A 50 8.93 -3.23 9.09
N PRO A 51 7.61 -2.94 9.17
CA PRO A 51 7.10 -1.83 9.96
C PRO A 51 7.44 -1.98 11.45
N PRO A 52 7.57 -0.88 12.21
CA PRO A 52 7.87 -0.96 13.63
C PRO A 52 6.71 -1.65 14.37
N SER A 53 7.05 -2.42 15.41
CA SER A 53 6.07 -3.09 16.26
C SER A 53 5.23 -2.12 17.11
N ASN A 54 5.66 -0.86 17.22
CA ASN A 54 4.97 0.24 17.89
C ASN A 54 5.22 1.51 17.08
N TRP A 55 4.16 2.22 16.67
CA TRP A 55 4.26 3.41 15.84
C TRP A 55 4.33 4.72 16.64
N LEU A 56 4.18 4.66 17.97
CA LEU A 56 4.34 5.78 18.90
C LEU A 56 5.75 5.86 19.49
N SER A 57 6.55 4.79 19.41
CA SER A 57 7.85 4.69 20.06
C SER A 57 8.78 3.73 19.33
N PRO A 58 10.09 4.04 19.24
CA PRO A 58 10.79 5.22 19.80
C PRO A 58 10.61 6.51 18.99
N VAL A 59 10.07 6.43 17.78
CA VAL A 59 9.65 7.56 16.97
C VAL A 59 8.13 7.51 16.81
N ASP A 60 7.48 8.65 16.96
CA ASP A 60 6.03 8.79 16.86
C ASP A 60 5.58 8.95 15.40
N TYR A 61 5.67 7.88 14.62
CA TYR A 61 5.17 7.85 13.25
C TYR A 61 3.66 8.00 13.16
N ALA A 62 2.90 7.67 14.21
CA ALA A 62 1.44 7.80 14.22
C ALA A 62 0.95 9.24 13.96
N HIS A 63 1.70 10.23 14.47
CA HIS A 63 1.42 11.66 14.22
C HIS A 63 2.19 12.24 13.01
N GLY A 64 2.79 11.35 12.20
CA GLY A 64 3.55 11.70 11.03
C GLY A 64 2.70 11.83 9.77
N LYS A 65 3.31 11.50 8.63
CA LYS A 65 2.67 11.52 7.31
C LYS A 65 2.98 10.24 6.55
N ALA A 66 2.15 9.92 5.57
CA ALA A 66 2.50 9.01 4.51
C ALA A 66 2.73 9.80 3.22
N HIS A 67 3.87 9.58 2.57
CA HIS A 67 4.14 9.97 1.19
C HIS A 67 3.84 8.79 0.28
N PHE A 68 3.03 9.04 -0.74
CA PHE A 68 2.60 8.06 -1.71
C PHE A 68 3.22 8.41 -3.06
N ARG A 69 3.76 7.39 -3.73
CA ARG A 69 4.15 7.45 -5.13
C ARG A 69 3.40 6.37 -5.89
N LEU A 70 2.53 6.78 -6.79
CA LEU A 70 1.79 5.91 -7.70
C LEU A 70 2.30 6.13 -9.12
N GLU A 71 2.89 5.09 -9.70
CA GLU A 71 3.27 5.05 -11.10
C GLU A 71 2.28 4.17 -11.86
N VAL A 72 1.46 4.83 -12.67
CA VAL A 72 0.47 4.19 -13.55
C VAL A 72 1.18 3.88 -14.86
N MET A 73 1.56 2.62 -15.07
CA MET A 73 2.26 2.17 -16.28
C MET A 73 1.30 1.92 -17.44
N THR A 74 0.13 1.32 -17.15
CA THR A 74 -0.91 1.11 -18.15
C THR A 74 -2.28 1.45 -17.57
N LYS A 75 -3.16 1.96 -18.44
CA LYS A 75 -4.56 2.26 -18.12
C LYS A 75 -5.42 2.06 -19.38
N PRO A 76 -6.61 1.43 -19.29
CA PRO A 76 -7.38 1.07 -20.47
C PRO A 76 -8.17 2.26 -21.06
N SER A 77 -8.42 3.30 -20.28
CA SER A 77 -9.16 4.50 -20.71
C SER A 77 -8.76 5.75 -19.91
N ASN A 78 -9.30 6.92 -20.28
CA ASN A 78 -9.12 8.18 -19.55
C ASN A 78 -10.18 8.46 -18.47
N VAL A 79 -11.02 7.48 -18.11
CA VAL A 79 -11.99 7.62 -17.01
C VAL A 79 -11.25 7.89 -15.70
N VAL A 80 -11.76 8.82 -14.89
CA VAL A 80 -11.20 9.16 -13.57
C VAL A 80 -11.22 7.93 -12.67
N VAL A 81 -10.05 7.59 -12.13
CA VAL A 81 -9.88 6.60 -11.08
C VAL A 81 -9.42 7.32 -9.83
N ASN A 82 -10.10 7.09 -8.72
CA ASN A 82 -9.65 7.50 -7.40
C ASN A 82 -9.00 6.29 -6.71
N TYR A 83 -7.80 6.47 -6.15
CA TYR A 83 -7.05 5.38 -5.54
C TYR A 83 -6.77 5.69 -4.08
N GLU A 84 -7.31 4.86 -3.19
CA GLU A 84 -7.27 5.01 -1.75
C GLU A 84 -6.43 3.91 -1.10
N THR A 85 -5.71 4.25 -0.04
CA THR A 85 -5.00 3.28 0.80
C THR A 85 -5.67 3.18 2.15
N CYS A 86 -5.88 1.96 2.61
CA CYS A 86 -6.36 1.65 3.95
C CYS A 86 -5.36 0.77 4.71
N PHE A 87 -5.16 1.08 5.98
CA PHE A 87 -4.45 0.23 6.93
C PHE A 87 -5.45 -0.64 7.65
N VAL A 88 -5.22 -1.95 7.64
CA VAL A 88 -6.14 -2.93 8.22
C VAL A 88 -5.44 -3.62 9.40
N GLN A 89 -6.14 -3.64 10.52
CA GLN A 89 -5.76 -4.33 11.75
C GLN A 89 -6.90 -5.23 12.22
N PRO A 90 -6.64 -6.20 13.13
CA PRO A 90 -7.71 -6.99 13.74
C PRO A 90 -8.73 -6.15 14.52
N THR A 91 -8.33 -4.99 15.03
CA THR A 91 -9.19 -4.10 15.83
C THR A 91 -10.03 -3.13 15.00
N GLY A 92 -9.70 -2.95 13.71
CA GLY A 92 -10.33 -1.96 12.85
C GLY A 92 -9.49 -1.61 11.62
N TYR A 93 -9.93 -0.63 10.86
CA TYR A 93 -9.21 -0.14 9.69
C TYR A 93 -9.34 1.38 9.58
N GLY A 94 -8.41 2.01 8.86
CA GLY A 94 -8.43 3.44 8.61
C GLY A 94 -7.87 3.77 7.23
N CYS A 95 -8.40 4.79 6.56
CA CYS A 95 -8.13 5.08 5.15
C CYS A 95 -7.60 6.51 4.93
N MET A 96 -6.57 6.64 4.09
CA MET A 96 -5.81 7.89 3.87
C MET A 96 -6.46 8.86 2.87
N GLY A 97 -7.71 8.60 2.49
CA GLY A 97 -8.41 9.29 1.41
C GLY A 97 -7.84 8.92 0.03
N ALA A 98 -8.63 9.19 -1.01
CA ALA A 98 -8.26 8.82 -2.37
C ALA A 98 -7.51 9.93 -3.12
N TYR A 99 -6.68 9.55 -4.08
CA TYR A 99 -6.09 10.44 -5.08
C TYR A 99 -6.60 10.10 -6.47
N GLY A 100 -7.08 11.11 -7.20
CA GLY A 100 -7.67 10.96 -8.53
C GLY A 100 -6.65 11.08 -9.66
N PHE A 101 -6.71 10.19 -10.65
CA PHE A 101 -5.93 10.27 -11.88
C PHE A 101 -6.72 9.82 -13.12
N THR A 102 -6.30 10.29 -14.30
CA THR A 102 -6.94 9.97 -15.58
C THR A 102 -5.98 9.42 -16.63
N LYS A 103 -4.66 9.49 -16.40
CA LYS A 103 -3.64 9.14 -17.40
C LYS A 103 -2.57 8.23 -16.81
N VAL A 104 -1.77 7.64 -17.70
CA VAL A 104 -0.48 7.02 -17.36
C VAL A 104 0.48 8.12 -16.89
N GLY A 105 1.32 7.80 -15.90
CA GLY A 105 2.27 8.76 -15.32
C GLY A 105 2.63 8.46 -13.88
N VAL A 106 3.46 9.32 -13.30
CA VAL A 106 3.84 9.27 -11.89
C VAL A 106 3.07 10.34 -11.13
N TYR A 107 2.42 9.93 -10.06
CA TYR A 107 1.63 10.77 -9.17
C TYR A 107 2.19 10.65 -7.76
N GLU A 108 2.50 11.79 -7.15
CA GLU A 108 3.04 11.85 -5.79
C GLU A 108 2.19 12.77 -4.93
N TRP A 109 1.90 12.35 -3.71
CA TRP A 109 1.16 13.15 -2.74
C TRP A 109 1.47 12.74 -1.31
N GLU A 110 1.19 13.63 -0.37
CA GLU A 110 1.30 13.36 1.06
C GLU A 110 -0.07 13.43 1.75
N LYS A 111 -0.24 12.62 2.80
CA LYS A 111 -1.37 12.72 3.72
C LYS A 111 -0.89 12.62 5.17
N SER A 112 -1.46 13.47 6.01
CA SER A 112 -1.29 13.38 7.47
C SER A 112 -1.96 12.11 7.98
N LEU A 113 -1.25 11.29 8.76
CA LEU A 113 -1.80 10.07 9.34
C LEU A 113 -2.97 10.39 10.30
N PRO A 114 -2.88 11.40 11.19
CA PRO A 114 -4.01 11.85 12.01
C PRO A 114 -5.29 12.26 11.26
N ASN A 115 -5.18 12.57 9.96
CA ASN A 115 -6.33 12.98 9.14
C ASN A 115 -6.97 11.80 8.38
N MET A 116 -6.53 10.56 8.61
CA MET A 116 -7.16 9.40 8.00
C MET A 116 -8.58 9.21 8.54
N TRP A 117 -9.45 8.68 7.69
CA TRP A 117 -10.76 8.21 8.15
C TRP A 117 -10.57 7.04 9.11
N GLN A 118 -11.29 7.05 10.24
CA GLN A 118 -11.15 6.09 11.35
C GLN A 118 -9.73 5.99 11.95
N TYR A 119 -8.98 7.10 12.03
CA TYR A 119 -7.67 7.14 12.71
C TYR A 119 -7.65 6.48 14.10
N THR A 120 -8.72 6.67 14.88
CA THR A 120 -8.83 6.13 16.24
C THR A 120 -9.18 4.64 16.30
N ALA A 121 -9.51 4.02 15.17
CA ALA A 121 -9.74 2.56 15.08
C ALA A 121 -8.42 1.79 14.93
N ILE A 122 -7.33 2.49 14.61
CA ILE A 122 -5.98 1.93 14.52
C ILE A 122 -5.31 1.99 15.89
N ASP A 123 -4.82 0.84 16.37
CA ASP A 123 -3.96 0.74 17.54
C ASP A 123 -2.52 1.10 17.16
N TRP A 124 -2.19 2.38 17.30
CA TRP A 124 -0.87 2.95 17.00
C TRP A 124 0.24 2.50 17.97
N ALA A 125 -0.11 1.96 19.14
CA ALA A 125 0.87 1.36 20.04
C ALA A 125 1.36 0.00 19.53
N LYS A 126 0.76 -0.52 18.44
CA LYS A 126 1.15 -1.74 17.73
C LYS A 126 1.65 -1.42 16.32
N ASN A 127 1.93 -2.45 15.53
CA ASN A 127 2.15 -2.30 14.09
C ASN A 127 0.84 -1.85 13.41
N ALA A 128 0.80 -0.62 12.90
CA ALA A 128 -0.38 -0.02 12.24
C ALA A 128 -0.86 -0.83 11.02
N VAL A 129 0.05 -1.57 10.39
CA VAL A 129 -0.20 -2.44 9.23
C VAL A 129 0.15 -3.89 9.62
N GLN A 130 -0.41 -4.37 10.73
CA GLN A 130 -0.12 -5.73 11.21
C GLN A 130 -0.79 -6.80 10.34
N ASN A 131 -1.98 -6.53 9.81
CA ASN A 131 -2.74 -7.51 9.04
C ASN A 131 -2.53 -7.29 7.55
N GLU A 132 -2.80 -6.07 7.09
CA GLU A 132 -2.86 -5.81 5.66
C GLU A 132 -2.79 -4.31 5.33
N ILE A 133 -2.27 -4.00 4.12
CA ILE A 133 -2.54 -2.75 3.40
C ILE A 133 -3.51 -3.05 2.25
N ALA A 134 -4.68 -2.41 2.27
CA ALA A 134 -5.68 -2.52 1.20
C ALA A 134 -5.56 -1.30 0.29
N MET A 135 -5.38 -1.53 -1.00
CA MET A 135 -5.44 -0.50 -2.04
C MET A 135 -6.76 -0.59 -2.78
N VAL A 136 -7.53 0.50 -2.77
CA VAL A 136 -8.93 0.51 -3.21
C VAL A 136 -9.11 1.46 -4.38
N VAL A 137 -9.57 0.92 -5.50
CA VAL A 137 -9.97 1.67 -6.68
C VAL A 137 -11.42 2.15 -6.52
N LYS A 138 -11.63 3.44 -6.75
CA LYS A 138 -12.92 4.12 -6.65
C LYS A 138 -13.25 4.89 -7.93
N ASP A 139 -14.53 5.09 -8.18
CA ASP A 139 -15.03 5.89 -9.30
C ASP A 139 -14.83 7.40 -9.06
N ALA A 140 -15.23 8.24 -10.00
CA ALA A 140 -15.14 9.70 -9.92
C ALA A 140 -15.91 10.32 -8.72
N ASN A 141 -16.90 9.58 -8.19
CA ASN A 141 -17.74 9.99 -7.06
C ASN A 141 -17.27 9.39 -5.73
N TYR A 142 -16.08 8.77 -5.69
CA TYR A 142 -15.50 8.08 -4.54
C TYR A 142 -16.28 6.84 -4.08
N ASN A 143 -17.12 6.28 -4.93
CA ASN A 143 -17.75 4.99 -4.66
C ASN A 143 -16.76 3.87 -4.98
N LYS A 144 -16.81 2.82 -4.16
CA LYS A 144 -16.11 1.57 -4.44
C LYS A 144 -16.64 0.97 -5.74
N ILE A 145 -15.73 0.53 -6.61
CA ILE A 145 -16.11 -0.19 -7.83
C ILE A 145 -16.31 -1.66 -7.49
N GLU A 146 -17.54 -2.15 -7.67
CA GLU A 146 -17.93 -3.54 -7.38
C GLU A 146 -18.03 -4.41 -8.63
N THR A 147 -17.66 -3.86 -9.80
CA THR A 147 -17.72 -4.56 -11.09
C THR A 147 -16.36 -4.54 -11.77
N ASN A 148 -16.14 -5.53 -12.64
CA ASN A 148 -14.98 -5.57 -13.51
C ASN A 148 -15.18 -4.68 -14.75
N ASP A 149 -15.20 -3.36 -14.56
CA ASP A 149 -15.41 -2.39 -15.63
C ASP A 149 -14.18 -2.33 -16.58
N PRO A 150 -14.31 -2.66 -17.87
CA PRO A 150 -13.20 -2.65 -18.83
C PRO A 150 -12.66 -1.25 -19.14
N SER A 151 -13.37 -0.18 -18.76
CA SER A 151 -12.86 1.20 -18.83
C SER A 151 -11.92 1.53 -17.67
N LEU A 152 -11.92 0.74 -16.60
CA LEU A 152 -11.10 0.94 -15.41
C LEU A 152 -9.99 -0.11 -15.29
N TYR A 153 -10.21 -1.33 -15.76
CA TYR A 153 -9.28 -2.45 -15.68
C TYR A 153 -8.96 -3.08 -17.05
N PRO A 154 -7.80 -3.76 -17.18
CA PRO A 154 -6.72 -3.88 -16.21
C PRO A 154 -5.82 -2.64 -16.17
N MET A 155 -5.18 -2.39 -15.02
CA MET A 155 -4.12 -1.37 -14.88
C MET A 155 -2.85 -2.00 -14.34
N GLN A 156 -1.70 -1.68 -14.92
CA GLN A 156 -0.40 -1.99 -14.34
C GLN A 156 0.10 -0.80 -13.53
N LEU A 157 0.35 -1.02 -12.24
CA LEU A 157 0.69 0.01 -11.27
C LEU A 157 1.98 -0.37 -10.53
N ARG A 158 2.80 0.62 -10.21
CA ARG A 158 3.82 0.53 -9.16
C ARG A 158 3.44 1.50 -8.05
N TYR A 159 3.32 0.99 -6.84
CA TYR A 159 2.86 1.76 -5.70
C TYR A 159 3.86 1.69 -4.56
N THR A 160 4.31 2.86 -4.12
CA THR A 160 5.26 3.02 -3.03
C THR A 160 4.63 3.86 -1.94
N ILE A 161 4.71 3.38 -0.70
CA ILE A 161 4.25 4.11 0.49
C ILE A 161 5.45 4.30 1.42
N THR A 162 5.79 5.56 1.66
CA THR A 162 6.83 5.95 2.62
C THR A 162 6.18 6.59 3.82
N ILE A 163 6.53 6.14 5.02
CA ILE A 163 6.08 6.72 6.28
C ILE A 163 7.14 7.69 6.77
N LEU A 164 6.69 8.86 7.23
CA LEU A 164 7.51 9.97 7.68
C LEU A 164 7.20 10.29 9.13
N SER A 165 8.22 10.56 9.94
CA SER A 165 8.05 11.06 11.30
C SER A 165 7.52 12.50 11.29
N PRO A 166 6.90 12.97 12.39
CA PRO A 166 6.45 14.35 12.53
C PRO A 166 7.56 15.35 12.22
N GLY A 167 7.24 16.37 11.43
CA GLY A 167 8.17 17.44 11.05
C GLY A 167 9.27 17.05 10.05
N SER A 168 9.36 15.78 9.65
CA SER A 168 10.31 15.37 8.61
C SER A 168 9.85 15.77 7.22
N THR A 169 10.79 15.82 6.28
CA THR A 169 10.55 16.05 4.85
C THR A 169 10.84 14.77 4.09
N TYR A 170 10.02 14.48 3.09
CA TYR A 170 10.25 13.33 2.22
C TYR A 170 11.58 13.46 1.48
N VAL A 171 12.42 12.44 1.62
CA VAL A 171 13.60 12.22 0.81
C VAL A 171 13.31 11.02 -0.09
N PRO A 172 13.21 11.19 -1.42
CA PRO A 172 13.05 10.05 -2.31
C PRO A 172 14.13 9.00 -2.01
N PRO A 173 13.77 7.70 -1.95
CA PRO A 173 14.79 6.65 -1.91
C PRO A 173 15.80 6.95 -3.01
N ALA A 174 17.09 6.88 -2.68
CA ALA A 174 18.13 7.02 -3.69
C ALA A 174 17.73 6.11 -4.84
N ALA A 175 17.68 6.64 -6.06
CA ALA A 175 17.40 5.81 -7.23
C ALA A 175 18.31 4.61 -7.09
N ASP A 176 17.71 3.42 -6.91
CA ASP A 176 18.48 2.18 -6.97
C ASP A 176 19.33 2.34 -8.21
N ALA A 177 20.66 2.28 -8.06
CA ALA A 177 21.60 2.84 -9.04
C ALA A 177 21.54 2.14 -10.41
N GLY A 178 20.52 1.32 -10.62
CA GLY A 178 20.56 0.08 -11.34
C GLY A 178 21.72 -0.71 -10.76
N VAL A 179 21.46 -1.91 -10.27
CA VAL A 179 22.30 -2.96 -10.83
C VAL A 179 21.94 -2.92 -12.32
N LYS A 180 22.67 -2.09 -13.08
CA LYS A 180 22.58 -2.04 -14.54
C LYS A 180 22.65 -3.52 -14.90
N PRO A 181 21.58 -4.11 -15.46
CA PRO A 181 21.59 -5.54 -15.74
C PRO A 181 22.89 -5.75 -16.50
N ASP A 182 23.80 -6.54 -15.89
CA ASP A 182 25.15 -6.71 -16.42
C ASP A 182 24.94 -6.94 -17.90
N ALA A 183 25.36 -5.95 -18.70
CA ALA A 183 25.07 -5.92 -20.12
C ALA A 183 25.95 -7.04 -20.62
N GLY A 184 25.36 -8.24 -20.64
CA GLY A 184 26.09 -9.47 -20.38
C GLY A 184 27.39 -9.41 -21.11
N LEU A 185 28.50 -9.65 -20.38
CA LEU A 185 29.74 -10.04 -21.03
C LEU A 185 29.32 -10.93 -22.21
N PRO A 186 29.64 -10.54 -23.46
CA PRO A 186 29.13 -11.25 -24.62
C PRO A 186 29.38 -12.70 -24.34
N VAL A 187 28.30 -13.50 -24.33
CA VAL A 187 28.39 -14.95 -24.17
C VAL A 187 29.53 -15.35 -25.08
N ASP A 188 30.65 -15.76 -24.49
CA ASP A 188 31.82 -16.17 -25.24
C ASP A 188 31.31 -17.29 -26.12
N ALA A 189 31.14 -16.97 -27.40
CA ALA A 189 30.66 -17.90 -28.39
C ALA A 189 31.74 -18.96 -28.44
N GLY A 190 31.52 -20.01 -27.65
CA GLY A 190 32.46 -21.07 -27.42
C GLY A 190 33.11 -21.42 -28.74
N GLN A 191 34.44 -21.34 -28.75
CA GLN A 191 35.26 -21.92 -29.78
C GLN A 191 34.66 -23.29 -30.16
N PRO A 192 34.35 -23.55 -31.44
CA PRO A 192 33.91 -24.87 -31.86
C PRO A 192 35.04 -25.84 -31.50
N THR A 193 34.82 -26.67 -30.50
CA THR A 193 35.69 -27.82 -30.27
C THR A 193 35.37 -28.83 -31.38
N PRO A 194 36.37 -29.29 -32.15
CA PRO A 194 36.18 -30.37 -33.09
C PRO A 194 35.85 -31.64 -32.29
N ASP A 195 34.61 -32.11 -32.39
CA ASP A 195 34.21 -33.43 -31.89
C ASP A 195 34.95 -34.50 -32.71
N ALA A 196 35.99 -35.08 -32.10
CA ALA A 196 36.68 -36.23 -32.61
C ALA A 196 35.78 -37.44 -32.35
N GLY A 197 35.15 -37.91 -33.42
CA GLY A 197 34.05 -38.85 -33.35
C GLY A 197 34.34 -40.17 -32.65
N HIS A 198 33.24 -40.81 -32.25
CA HIS A 198 33.17 -42.26 -32.10
C HIS A 198 32.00 -42.76 -32.96
N ALA A 199 32.37 -43.48 -34.02
CA ALA A 199 31.44 -44.31 -34.77
C ALA A 199 31.06 -45.51 -33.89
N HIS A 200 29.78 -45.64 -33.57
CA HIS A 200 29.20 -46.93 -33.27
C HIS A 200 28.03 -47.21 -34.21
N ASP A 201 28.15 -48.39 -34.78
CA ASP A 201 27.55 -48.93 -35.97
C ASP A 201 26.18 -49.58 -35.71
N ALA A 202 25.43 -49.65 -36.81
CA ALA A 202 24.25 -50.40 -37.22
C ALA A 202 23.43 -51.30 -36.27
N GLY A 203 22.12 -51.22 -36.51
CA GLY A 203 21.10 -52.27 -36.30
C GLY A 203 20.13 -51.93 -35.18
N SER A 204 18.81 -51.88 -35.34
CA SER A 204 17.95 -52.72 -36.18
C SER A 204 16.61 -52.03 -36.48
N THR A 205 16.04 -52.41 -37.62
CA THR A 205 14.69 -52.09 -38.08
C THR A 205 13.66 -53.03 -37.44
N PHE A 206 12.71 -52.51 -36.66
CA PHE A 206 11.42 -53.13 -36.31
C PHE A 206 10.50 -51.99 -35.84
N ASP A 207 9.20 -51.91 -36.09
CA ASP A 207 8.24 -52.54 -37.01
C ASP A 207 6.96 -51.71 -36.78
N ALA A 208 6.15 -51.55 -37.83
CA ALA A 208 4.95 -50.75 -37.81
C ALA A 208 3.82 -51.49 -37.07
N GLY A 209 3.47 -50.99 -35.88
CA GLY A 209 2.38 -51.50 -35.05
C GLY A 209 1.16 -50.58 -34.99
N ALA A 210 0.17 -50.87 -35.85
CA ALA A 210 -1.28 -50.61 -35.81
C ALA A 210 -1.90 -49.25 -35.39
N PRO A 211 -2.89 -48.74 -36.16
CA PRO A 211 -3.79 -47.66 -35.72
C PRO A 211 -4.87 -48.18 -34.75
N LEU A 212 -5.10 -47.48 -33.64
CA LEU A 212 -6.23 -47.72 -32.75
C LEU A 212 -7.53 -47.12 -33.34
N PRO A 213 -8.66 -47.84 -33.29
CA PRO A 213 -9.92 -47.43 -33.90
C PRO A 213 -10.72 -46.44 -33.05
N ASP A 214 -11.41 -45.57 -33.77
CA ASP A 214 -12.56 -44.77 -33.35
C ASP A 214 -13.68 -45.67 -32.79
N ALA A 215 -14.22 -45.27 -31.64
CA ALA A 215 -15.43 -45.84 -31.07
C ALA A 215 -16.13 -44.74 -30.25
N GLY A 216 -17.07 -44.05 -30.89
CA GLY A 216 -18.05 -43.23 -30.18
C GLY A 216 -19.00 -44.08 -29.33
N ALA A 217 -19.50 -43.47 -28.26
CA ALA A 217 -20.86 -43.67 -27.76
C ALA A 217 -21.26 -42.47 -26.87
N PRO A 218 -22.52 -42.01 -26.95
CA PRO A 218 -23.03 -40.86 -26.21
C PRO A 218 -23.42 -41.26 -24.77
N PHE A 219 -22.99 -40.50 -23.77
CA PHE A 219 -23.47 -40.66 -22.41
C PHE A 219 -24.77 -39.87 -22.20
N ASP A 220 -25.85 -40.67 -22.20
CA ASP A 220 -27.06 -40.67 -21.39
C ASP A 220 -27.35 -39.48 -20.45
N ALA A 221 -28.57 -38.96 -20.62
CA ALA A 221 -29.20 -37.95 -19.78
C ALA A 221 -29.91 -38.63 -18.60
N GLY A 222 -29.20 -38.75 -17.48
CA GLY A 222 -29.79 -39.14 -16.20
C GLY A 222 -30.58 -37.99 -15.57
N VAL A 223 -31.90 -38.09 -15.64
CA VAL A 223 -32.86 -37.32 -14.85
C VAL A 223 -32.62 -37.58 -13.35
N VAL A 224 -32.28 -36.54 -12.59
CA VAL A 224 -32.31 -36.58 -11.12
C VAL A 224 -33.50 -35.75 -10.64
N ALA A 225 -34.31 -36.38 -9.80
CA ALA A 225 -35.54 -35.84 -9.21
C ALA A 225 -35.31 -34.54 -8.41
N PRO A 226 -36.35 -33.70 -8.24
CA PRO A 226 -36.26 -32.52 -7.39
C PRO A 226 -36.17 -32.94 -5.92
N VAL A 227 -35.11 -32.49 -5.24
CA VAL A 227 -35.03 -32.51 -3.79
C VAL A 227 -35.75 -31.25 -3.30
N GLU A 228 -36.84 -31.45 -2.57
CA GLU A 228 -37.51 -30.41 -1.79
C GLU A 228 -36.62 -30.06 -0.60
N ASP A 229 -35.90 -28.94 -0.68
CA ASP A 229 -35.27 -28.33 0.48
C ASP A 229 -36.22 -27.32 1.13
N ASP A 230 -36.67 -27.72 2.31
CA ASP A 230 -37.52 -27.01 3.27
C ASP A 230 -36.80 -25.73 3.78
N ALA A 231 -37.18 -24.58 3.21
CA ALA A 231 -36.72 -23.28 3.66
C ALA A 231 -37.51 -22.85 4.91
N GLY A 232 -37.04 -23.30 6.07
CA GLY A 232 -37.40 -22.75 7.36
C GLY A 232 -37.16 -21.25 7.40
N SER A 233 -38.24 -20.48 7.34
CA SER A 233 -38.26 -19.04 7.50
C SER A 233 -37.90 -18.66 8.94
N MET A 234 -36.69 -18.16 9.16
CA MET A 234 -36.33 -17.46 10.37
C MET A 234 -36.91 -16.03 10.30
N PRO A 235 -37.52 -15.49 11.38
CA PRO A 235 -38.07 -14.15 11.38
C PRO A 235 -36.93 -13.12 11.23
N ILE A 236 -37.10 -12.22 10.26
CA ILE A 236 -36.27 -11.03 10.12
C ILE A 236 -36.52 -10.16 11.34
N GLU A 237 -35.56 -10.12 12.26
CA GLU A 237 -35.53 -9.13 13.32
C GLU A 237 -35.32 -7.77 12.67
N GLN A 238 -36.35 -6.92 12.74
CA GLN A 238 -36.36 -5.59 12.17
C GLN A 238 -35.25 -4.75 12.80
N GLN A 239 -34.23 -4.45 12.01
CA GLN A 239 -33.22 -3.47 12.36
C GLN A 239 -33.94 -2.13 12.65
N PRO A 240 -33.69 -1.49 13.80
CA PRO A 240 -34.26 -0.18 14.10
C PRO A 240 -33.83 0.84 13.02
N PRO A 241 -34.68 1.83 12.73
CA PRO A 241 -34.42 2.80 11.66
C PRO A 241 -33.06 3.47 11.88
N VAL A 242 -32.16 3.26 10.92
CA VAL A 242 -30.89 3.98 10.85
C VAL A 242 -31.23 5.43 10.62
N THR A 243 -30.91 6.28 11.61
CA THR A 243 -31.03 7.72 11.46
C THR A 243 -30.04 8.16 10.38
N PRO A 244 -30.48 8.90 9.34
CA PRO A 244 -29.55 9.39 8.34
C PRO A 244 -28.50 10.28 9.02
N PRO A 245 -27.22 10.18 8.61
CA PRO A 245 -26.20 11.10 9.11
C PRO A 245 -26.62 12.54 8.78
N PRO A 246 -26.25 13.51 9.64
CA PRO A 246 -26.57 14.91 9.40
C PRO A 246 -26.04 15.33 8.03
N THR A 247 -26.93 15.91 7.23
CA THR A 247 -26.61 16.54 5.96
C THR A 247 -25.49 17.53 6.17
N MET A 248 -24.27 17.19 5.73
CA MET A 248 -23.18 18.13 5.63
C MET A 248 -23.54 19.11 4.51
N THR A 249 -24.02 20.29 4.90
CA THR A 249 -24.24 21.42 4.01
C THR A 249 -22.93 21.74 3.30
N THR A 250 -22.83 21.39 2.03
CA THR A 250 -21.75 21.80 1.15
C THR A 250 -21.82 23.32 1.02
N GLY A 251 -20.89 24.03 1.66
CA GLY A 251 -20.61 25.42 1.34
C GLY A 251 -20.16 25.53 -0.13
N PRO A 252 -20.39 26.68 -0.78
CA PRO A 252 -20.03 26.88 -2.18
C PRO A 252 -18.52 26.72 -2.35
N GLY A 253 -18.12 25.67 -3.07
CA GLY A 253 -16.75 25.48 -3.52
C GLY A 253 -16.39 26.55 -4.56
N PRO A 254 -15.17 27.11 -4.52
CA PRO A 254 -14.72 28.03 -5.56
C PRO A 254 -14.53 27.29 -6.89
N ASP A 255 -15.01 27.92 -7.94
CA ASP A 255 -14.98 27.49 -9.33
C ASP A 255 -13.63 26.89 -9.76
N ALA A 256 -13.71 25.68 -10.33
CA ALA A 256 -12.63 25.05 -11.06
C ALA A 256 -12.51 25.70 -12.44
N GLY A 257 -11.43 26.45 -12.66
CA GLY A 257 -11.20 27.05 -13.98
C GLY A 257 -9.99 27.96 -14.07
N VAL A 258 -8.80 27.54 -13.63
CA VAL A 258 -7.53 28.21 -14.02
C VAL A 258 -6.45 27.15 -14.29
N PRO A 259 -5.81 27.15 -15.47
CA PRO A 259 -4.66 26.29 -15.75
C PRO A 259 -3.45 26.72 -14.91
N ALA A 260 -2.66 25.74 -14.46
CA ALA A 260 -1.43 25.95 -13.70
C ALA A 260 -0.45 26.86 -14.47
N ALA A 261 -0.24 28.07 -13.95
CA ALA A 261 0.86 28.95 -14.29
C ALA A 261 2.05 28.68 -13.34
N PRO A 262 3.29 28.95 -13.76
CA PRO A 262 4.50 28.59 -13.02
C PRO A 262 4.64 29.43 -11.74
N MET A 263 5.10 28.79 -10.66
CA MET A 263 5.45 29.47 -9.42
C MET A 263 6.79 30.21 -9.60
N ASP A 264 6.71 31.52 -9.82
CA ASP A 264 7.82 32.44 -9.60
C ASP A 264 7.92 32.79 -8.11
N GLU A 265 9.16 32.74 -7.59
CA GLU A 265 9.57 33.30 -6.30
C GLU A 265 9.19 34.78 -6.17
N PRO A 266 9.10 35.27 -4.92
CA PRO A 266 10.05 36.33 -4.61
C PRO A 266 10.78 36.15 -3.27
N ALA A 267 12.06 36.48 -3.35
CA ALA A 267 12.97 36.72 -2.25
C ALA A 267 12.50 37.84 -1.30
N GLY A 268 12.97 37.75 -0.05
CA GLY A 268 13.34 38.91 0.76
C GLY A 268 12.38 39.30 1.89
N GLY A 269 12.82 39.12 3.13
CA GLY A 269 12.09 39.65 4.28
C GLY A 269 12.73 39.36 5.64
N CYS A 270 13.92 39.89 5.87
CA CYS A 270 14.57 39.94 7.18
C CYS A 270 13.72 40.80 8.14
N SER A 271 13.40 40.29 9.33
CA SER A 271 13.01 41.11 10.50
C SER A 271 13.41 40.41 11.79
N THR A 272 14.37 41.04 12.47
CA THR A 272 14.88 40.74 13.79
C THR A 272 13.95 41.22 14.90
N ALA A 273 14.12 40.59 16.07
CA ALA A 273 13.90 41.10 17.42
C ALA A 273 12.49 41.03 18.02
N GLY A 274 12.40 40.39 19.20
CA GLY A 274 11.23 40.40 20.06
C GLY A 274 11.34 39.40 21.21
N ALA A 275 12.35 39.56 22.06
CA ALA A 275 12.42 38.86 23.34
C ALA A 275 11.36 39.41 24.31
N ALA A 276 10.53 38.54 24.88
CA ALA A 276 9.84 38.80 26.14
C ALA A 276 9.51 37.50 26.85
N SER A 277 10.24 37.27 27.93
CA SER A 277 10.03 36.26 28.95
C SER A 277 8.67 36.40 29.63
N ALA A 278 8.00 35.28 29.91
CA ALA A 278 7.07 35.21 31.03
C ALA A 278 7.03 33.77 31.58
N LEU A 279 7.64 33.62 32.76
CA LEU A 279 7.47 32.48 33.65
C LEU A 279 5.99 32.18 33.88
N TRP A 280 5.59 30.91 33.79
CA TRP A 280 4.43 30.41 34.52
C TRP A 280 4.84 29.34 35.52
N LEU A 281 4.48 29.65 36.77
CA LEU A 281 4.75 28.93 38.00
C LEU A 281 4.10 27.54 38.02
N ALA A 282 4.87 26.59 38.53
CA ALA A 282 4.39 25.35 39.09
C ALA A 282 3.48 25.63 40.31
N ALA A 283 2.27 25.10 40.30
CA ALA A 283 1.41 25.01 41.48
C ALA A 283 1.24 23.54 41.87
N VAL A 284 1.89 23.22 42.98
CA VAL A 284 1.79 22.00 43.78
C VAL A 284 0.34 21.79 44.25
N TRP A 285 -0.21 20.59 44.03
CA TRP A 285 -1.35 20.10 44.80
C TRP A 285 -1.02 18.75 45.45
N LEU A 286 -0.46 18.83 46.65
CA LEU A 286 -0.50 17.76 47.64
C LEU A 286 -1.84 17.86 48.39
N ARG A 287 -2.70 16.84 48.31
CA ARG A 287 -3.78 16.69 49.32
C ARG A 287 -4.04 15.24 49.71
N ARG A 288 -3.33 14.88 50.80
CA ARG A 288 -3.79 14.17 52.01
C ARG A 288 -4.51 12.83 51.85
N ARG A 289 -3.77 11.77 52.20
CA ARG A 289 -4.29 10.57 52.88
C ARG A 289 -5.04 10.96 54.17
N ARG A 290 -6.15 10.29 54.46
CA ARG A 290 -6.70 10.12 55.81
C ARG A 290 -6.72 8.63 56.16
N PRO A 291 -6.35 8.24 57.39
CA PRO A 291 -6.58 6.91 57.93
C PRO A 291 -7.92 6.85 58.68
N ARG A 292 -8.57 5.69 58.60
CA ARG A 292 -9.31 5.05 59.70
C ARG A 292 -9.11 3.55 59.57
#